data_AF-A0A2B7YGR0-F1
#
_entry.id   AF-A0A2B7YGR0-F1
#
_cell.length_a   1.000
_cell.length_b   1.000
_cell.length_c   1.000
_cell.angle_alpha   90.00
_cell.angle_beta   90.00
_cell.angle_gamma   90.00
#
_symmetry.space_group_name_H-M   'P 1'
#
loop_
_entity.id
_entity.type
_entity.pdbx_description
1 polymer ?
#
loop_
_entity_poly.entity_id
_entity_poly.type
_entity_poly.pdbx_seq_one_letter_code
_entity_poly.pdbx_strand_id
1 'polypeptide(L)'
;MKTVGTGISKGKEIYKNYKYNSYRSSELFLPNEYYDGKKLPSQVMPGIKYLPKYDEIGNIKQIKMYDDYGRQIGWVDYTNHGYSSNHTIPHWHEVRYDEQYIKGIIIDHRTDINTPLGNK
;
A
#
# COMPACT_ATOMS: atom_id res chain seq x y z
N MET A 1 34.45 -39.07 -29.75
CA MET A 1 33.31 -39.38 -30.64
C MET A 1 32.03 -38.93 -29.97
N LYS A 2 31.10 -38.41 -30.79
CA LYS A 2 29.69 -38.03 -30.61
C LYS A 2 28.88 -38.86 -29.58
N THR A 3 27.72 -38.52 -29.01
CA THR A 3 26.81 -37.34 -28.84
C THR A 3 25.54 -37.93 -28.17
N VAL A 4 24.77 -37.11 -27.41
CA VAL A 4 23.32 -37.21 -27.03
C VAL A 4 22.78 -38.47 -26.32
N GLY A 5 21.82 -38.42 -25.40
CA GLY A 5 20.94 -37.36 -24.90
C GLY A 5 19.72 -37.98 -24.18
N THR A 6 19.14 -37.20 -23.26
CA THR A 6 17.72 -37.14 -22.88
C THR A 6 17.04 -38.36 -22.25
N GLY A 7 16.50 -38.17 -21.04
CA GLY A 7 15.47 -39.08 -20.50
C GLY A 7 15.15 -38.87 -19.03
N ILE A 8 14.33 -37.86 -18.73
CA ILE A 8 13.74 -37.55 -17.43
C ILE A 8 13.00 -38.79 -16.89
N SER A 9 13.47 -39.38 -15.78
CA SER A 9 12.70 -40.43 -15.09
C SER A 9 11.75 -39.78 -14.08
N LYS A 10 10.46 -40.09 -14.30
CA LYS A 10 9.28 -39.52 -13.67
C LYS A 10 9.31 -39.70 -12.14
N GLY A 11 9.54 -38.60 -11.43
CA GLY A 11 9.27 -38.49 -10.00
C GLY A 11 7.76 -38.48 -9.75
N LYS A 12 7.32 -39.40 -8.89
CA LYS A 12 5.94 -39.66 -8.45
C LYS A 12 5.05 -38.41 -8.39
N GLU A 13 3.93 -38.47 -9.10
CA GLU A 13 2.77 -37.60 -8.95
C GLU A 13 2.25 -37.68 -7.52
N ILE A 14 2.44 -36.60 -6.75
CA ILE A 14 1.82 -36.43 -5.45
C ILE A 14 0.54 -35.62 -5.70
N TYR A 15 -0.56 -36.29 -6.03
CA TYR A 15 -1.88 -35.65 -5.99
C TYR A 15 -2.25 -35.37 -4.53
N LYS A 16 -1.75 -34.27 -3.98
CA LYS A 16 -2.35 -33.67 -2.79
C LYS A 16 -3.61 -32.96 -3.25
N ASN A 17 -4.75 -33.58 -2.99
CA ASN A 17 -6.05 -32.93 -2.99
C ASN A 17 -6.00 -31.77 -1.97
N TYR A 18 -5.57 -30.59 -2.41
CA TYR A 18 -5.78 -29.37 -1.66
C TYR A 18 -7.28 -29.09 -1.73
N LYS A 19 -8.03 -29.57 -0.73
CA LYS A 19 -9.29 -28.96 -0.36
C LYS A 19 -8.97 -27.49 -0.13
N TYR A 20 -9.32 -26.63 -1.09
CA TYR A 20 -9.47 -25.21 -0.85
C TYR A 20 -10.63 -25.05 0.13
N ASN A 21 -10.35 -25.28 1.41
CA ASN A 21 -11.18 -24.71 2.44
C ASN A 21 -10.93 -23.21 2.36
N SER A 22 -11.87 -22.49 1.75
CA SER A 22 -11.96 -21.05 1.86
C SER A 22 -12.31 -20.70 3.30
N TYR A 23 -11.36 -20.91 4.22
CA TYR A 23 -11.38 -20.25 5.51
C TYR A 23 -11.08 -18.78 5.22
N ARG A 24 -12.11 -18.04 4.79
CA ARG A 24 -12.11 -16.59 5.03
C ARG A 24 -12.12 -16.45 6.53
N SER A 25 -10.94 -16.34 7.13
CA SER A 25 -10.81 -15.87 8.50
C SER A 25 -11.47 -14.50 8.54
N SER A 26 -12.58 -14.39 9.26
CA SER A 26 -13.16 -13.10 9.62
C SER A 26 -12.32 -12.39 10.68
N GLU A 27 -11.34 -13.09 11.26
CA GLU A 27 -10.43 -12.56 12.26
C GLU A 27 -9.23 -11.91 11.57
N LEU A 28 -8.98 -10.65 11.94
CA LEU A 28 -7.80 -9.91 11.51
C LEU A 28 -6.53 -10.66 11.93
N PHE A 29 -5.53 -10.68 11.05
CA PHE A 29 -4.24 -11.34 11.34
C PHE A 29 -3.50 -10.71 12.53
N LEU A 30 -3.79 -9.43 12.83
CA LEU A 30 -3.30 -8.68 13.97
C LEU A 30 -4.49 -7.98 14.67
N PRO A 31 -4.38 -7.61 15.95
CA PRO A 31 -5.41 -6.83 16.65
C PRO A 31 -5.78 -5.53 15.91
N ASN A 32 -7.02 -5.06 16.04
CA ASN A 32 -7.53 -3.88 15.33
C ASN A 32 -6.66 -2.63 15.57
N GLU A 33 -6.11 -2.50 16.78
CA GLU A 33 -5.21 -1.41 17.19
C GLU A 33 -3.95 -1.33 16.32
N TYR A 34 -3.49 -2.46 15.74
CA TYR A 34 -2.37 -2.49 14.81
C TYR A 34 -2.72 -1.79 13.49
N TYR A 35 -3.95 -1.94 13.00
CA TYR A 35 -4.41 -1.41 11.72
C TYR A 35 -4.99 0.01 11.85
N ASP A 36 -5.70 0.29 12.94
CA ASP A 36 -6.32 1.58 13.19
C ASP A 36 -5.30 2.65 13.59
N GLY A 37 -4.42 2.32 14.54
CA GLY A 37 -3.51 3.29 15.15
C GLY A 37 -2.21 3.55 14.38
N LYS A 38 -1.81 2.65 13.47
CA LYS A 38 -0.54 2.82 12.75
C LYS A 38 -0.73 3.67 11.50
N LYS A 39 -0.10 4.83 11.51
CA LYS A 39 0.16 5.61 10.30
C LYS A 39 1.01 4.75 9.37
N LEU A 40 0.78 4.82 8.06
CA LEU A 40 1.70 4.24 7.09
C LEU A 40 3.12 4.79 7.36
N PRO A 41 4.17 3.99 7.19
CA PRO A 41 5.53 4.43 7.52
C PRO A 41 5.94 5.63 6.67
N SER A 42 6.78 6.51 7.21
CA SER A 42 7.37 7.63 6.44
C SER A 42 8.58 7.20 5.60
N GLN A 43 9.19 6.05 5.93
CA GLN A 43 10.30 5.46 5.21
C GLN A 43 10.02 3.97 4.96
N VAL A 44 10.24 3.53 3.72
CA VAL A 44 10.13 2.14 3.28
C VAL A 44 11.41 1.73 2.54
N MET A 45 11.45 0.49 2.06
CA MET A 45 12.54 0.04 1.21
C MET A 45 12.52 0.79 -0.14
N PRO A 46 13.70 1.11 -0.71
CA PRO A 46 13.80 1.67 -2.05
C PRO A 46 13.01 0.85 -3.09
N GLY A 47 12.39 1.52 -4.05
CA GLY A 47 11.57 0.91 -5.09
C GLY A 47 10.08 0.70 -4.73
N ILE A 48 9.69 0.79 -3.46
CA ILE A 48 8.27 0.81 -3.08
C ILE A 48 7.69 2.18 -3.43
N LYS A 49 6.67 2.22 -4.30
CA LYS A 49 6.07 3.48 -4.79
C LYS A 49 4.85 3.93 -4.00
N TYR A 50 4.04 3.00 -3.53
CA TYR A 50 2.82 3.29 -2.80
C TYR A 50 2.48 2.19 -1.80
N LEU A 51 1.85 2.58 -0.69
CA LEU A 51 1.23 1.67 0.26
C LEU A 51 -0.22 2.11 0.53
N PRO A 52 -1.21 1.22 0.33
CA PRO A 52 -2.59 1.47 0.72
C PRO A 52 -2.82 1.20 2.21
N LYS A 53 -3.73 1.96 2.82
CA LYS A 53 -4.34 1.68 4.12
C LYS A 53 -5.83 1.43 3.90
N TYR A 54 -6.33 0.36 4.50
CA TYR A 54 -7.73 -0.05 4.38
C TYR A 54 -8.52 0.23 5.67
N ASP A 55 -9.84 0.33 5.54
CA ASP A 55 -10.77 0.28 6.68
C ASP A 55 -11.06 -1.17 7.10
N GLU A 56 -11.85 -1.34 8.16
CA GLU A 56 -12.22 -2.63 8.75
C GLU A 56 -12.98 -3.54 7.78
N ILE A 57 -13.60 -2.98 6.73
CA ILE A 57 -14.38 -3.73 5.73
C ILE A 57 -13.63 -3.88 4.39
N GLY A 58 -12.39 -3.39 4.30
CA GLY A 58 -11.49 -3.57 3.17
C GLY A 58 -11.52 -2.48 2.10
N ASN A 59 -12.17 -1.33 2.34
CA ASN A 59 -12.08 -0.18 1.42
C ASN A 59 -10.79 0.60 1.66
N ILE A 60 -10.25 1.21 0.60
CA ILE A 60 -9.09 2.09 0.70
C ILE A 60 -9.49 3.37 1.43
N LYS A 61 -8.82 3.68 2.54
CA LYS A 61 -8.95 4.97 3.25
C LYS A 61 -7.88 5.97 2.84
N GLN A 62 -6.68 5.48 2.56
CA GLN A 62 -5.51 6.30 2.27
C GLN A 62 -4.54 5.53 1.36
N ILE A 63 -3.85 6.24 0.48
CA ILE A 63 -2.67 5.71 -0.22
C ILE A 63 -1.51 6.67 0.02
N LYS A 64 -0.43 6.17 0.64
CA LYS A 64 0.82 6.94 0.81
C LYS A 64 1.75 6.69 -0.36
N MET A 65 2.44 7.73 -0.80
CA MET A 65 3.34 7.75 -1.95
C MET A 65 4.79 7.96 -1.47
N TYR A 66 5.74 7.36 -2.19
CA TYR A 66 7.16 7.39 -1.85
C TYR A 66 8.04 7.67 -3.08
N ASP A 67 9.19 8.31 -2.87
CA ASP A 67 10.24 8.47 -3.88
C ASP A 67 11.00 7.15 -4.13
N ASP A 68 11.94 7.16 -5.09
CA ASP A 68 12.75 5.98 -5.44
C ASP A 68 13.54 5.39 -4.26
N TYR A 69 13.88 6.22 -3.28
CA TYR A 69 14.63 5.83 -2.09
C TYR A 69 13.72 5.37 -0.95
N GLY A 70 12.41 5.31 -1.17
CA GLY A 70 11.43 4.86 -0.20
C GLY A 70 11.07 5.93 0.84
N ARG A 71 11.39 7.20 0.60
CA ARG A 71 10.98 8.29 1.49
C ARG A 71 9.61 8.81 1.06
N GLN A 72 8.73 9.04 2.03
CA GLN A 72 7.37 9.54 1.79
C GLN A 72 7.41 10.89 1.05
N ILE A 73 6.61 11.03 -0.01
CA ILE A 73 6.46 12.30 -0.77
C ILE A 73 5.04 12.87 -0.73
N GLY A 74 4.10 12.14 -0.14
CA GLY A 74 2.72 12.59 -0.02
C GLY A 74 1.77 11.43 0.28
N TRP A 75 0.48 11.75 0.42
CA TRP A 75 -0.57 10.75 0.51
C TRP A 75 -1.89 11.30 -0.02
N VAL A 76 -2.76 10.39 -0.45
CA VAL A 76 -4.14 10.67 -0.84
C VAL A 76 -5.04 10.07 0.21
N ASP A 77 -6.01 10.85 0.69
CA ASP A 77 -7.05 10.43 1.61
C ASP A 77 -8.38 10.31 0.87
N TYR A 78 -9.04 9.17 1.06
CA TYR A 78 -10.36 8.83 0.49
C TYR A 78 -11.47 8.94 1.55
N THR A 79 -11.17 9.62 2.65
CA THR A 79 -12.12 9.99 3.69
C THR A 79 -11.96 11.47 3.98
N ASN A 80 -12.99 12.13 4.53
CA ASN A 80 -12.87 13.54 4.93
C ASN A 80 -12.36 13.71 6.37
N HIS A 81 -11.90 12.64 7.03
CA HIS A 81 -11.48 12.63 8.44
C HIS A 81 -12.53 13.18 9.42
N GLY A 82 -13.82 13.19 9.04
CA GLY A 82 -14.89 13.81 9.83
C GLY A 82 -15.03 15.34 9.66
N TYR A 83 -14.26 15.95 8.76
CA TYR A 83 -14.24 17.39 8.50
C TYR A 83 -14.82 17.72 7.11
N SER A 84 -16.13 17.54 6.94
CA SER A 84 -16.80 17.74 5.64
C SER A 84 -16.80 19.17 5.11
N SER A 85 -16.56 20.18 5.95
CA SER A 85 -16.60 21.59 5.54
C SER A 85 -15.31 22.09 4.88
N ASN A 86 -14.19 21.39 5.06
CA ASN A 86 -12.88 21.84 4.55
C ASN A 86 -11.99 20.69 4.00
N HIS A 87 -12.55 19.50 3.79
CA HIS A 87 -11.89 18.39 3.12
C HIS A 87 -12.80 17.79 2.04
N THR A 88 -12.32 17.74 0.80
CA THR A 88 -12.96 16.99 -0.29
C THR A 88 -12.65 15.50 -0.17
N ILE A 89 -13.40 14.67 -0.89
CA ILE A 89 -13.10 13.25 -1.06
C ILE A 89 -13.02 12.95 -2.57
N PRO A 90 -11.86 12.52 -3.09
CA PRO A 90 -10.57 12.46 -2.40
C PRO A 90 -9.98 13.85 -2.12
N HIS A 91 -8.94 13.89 -1.31
CA HIS A 91 -7.99 15.01 -1.21
C HIS A 91 -6.58 14.48 -1.00
N TRP A 92 -5.57 15.35 -1.07
CA TRP A 92 -4.17 14.91 -0.97
C TRP A 92 -3.27 15.88 -0.21
N HIS A 93 -2.10 15.36 0.15
CA HIS A 93 -1.06 16.09 0.86
C HIS A 93 0.30 15.81 0.21
N GLU A 94 1.11 16.84 0.05
CA GLU A 94 2.50 16.76 -0.41
C GLU A 94 3.45 16.78 0.80
N VAL A 95 4.54 16.03 0.73
CA VAL A 95 5.69 16.23 1.61
C VAL A 95 6.87 16.72 0.79
N ARG A 96 7.27 17.97 1.03
CA ARG A 96 8.40 18.60 0.33
C ARG A 96 9.64 18.59 1.21
N TYR A 97 10.78 18.25 0.61
CA TYR A 97 12.08 18.26 1.27
C TYR A 97 13.01 19.21 0.53
N ASP A 98 13.69 20.06 1.28
CA ASP A 98 14.76 20.92 0.78
C ASP A 98 15.80 21.13 1.90
N GLU A 99 16.78 22.01 1.64
CA GLU A 99 17.85 22.33 2.60
C GLU A 99 17.32 22.92 3.91
N GLN A 100 16.18 23.62 3.87
CA GLN A 100 15.53 24.21 5.04
C GLN A 100 14.64 23.18 5.78
N TYR A 101 13.99 22.28 5.03
CA TYR A 101 13.04 21.29 5.52
C TYR A 101 13.56 19.86 5.31
N ILE A 102 14.73 19.55 5.88
CA ILE A 102 15.37 18.23 5.77
C ILE A 102 14.47 17.10 6.31
N LYS A 103 13.62 17.40 7.30
CA LYS A 103 12.64 16.46 7.86
C LYS A 103 11.31 16.40 7.09
N GLY A 104 11.16 17.23 6.06
CA GLY A 104 9.95 17.38 5.27
C GLY A 104 9.00 18.42 5.86
N ILE A 105 8.37 19.21 5.00
CA ILE A 105 7.22 20.04 5.31
C ILE A 105 5.99 19.48 4.60
N ILE A 106 4.85 19.46 5.31
CA ILE A 106 3.58 19.02 4.75
C ILE A 106 2.89 20.22 4.11
N ILE A 107 2.48 20.06 2.86
CA ILE A 107 1.64 21.02 2.14
C ILE A 107 0.28 20.36 1.92
N ASP A 108 -0.76 21.04 2.38
CA ASP A 108 -2.12 20.51 2.46
C ASP A 108 -2.95 20.92 1.23
N HIS A 109 -3.38 19.94 0.44
CA HIS A 109 -4.27 20.13 -0.72
C HIS A 109 -5.69 19.61 -0.40
N ARG A 110 -6.23 20.04 0.74
CA ARG A 110 -7.45 19.49 1.36
C ARG A 110 -8.72 19.62 0.50
N THR A 111 -8.75 20.54 -0.45
CA THR A 111 -9.90 20.78 -1.34
C THR A 111 -9.62 20.44 -2.81
N ASP A 112 -8.45 19.87 -3.10
CA ASP A 112 -8.08 19.50 -4.46
C ASP A 112 -8.40 18.04 -4.72
N ILE A 113 -9.32 17.82 -5.66
CA ILE A 113 -9.75 16.48 -6.08
C ILE A 113 -8.79 15.86 -7.11
N ASN A 114 -7.91 16.65 -7.72
CA ASN A 114 -6.99 16.18 -8.76
C ASN A 114 -5.72 15.59 -8.11
N THR A 115 -5.85 14.37 -7.60
CA THR A 115 -4.76 13.74 -6.86
C THR A 115 -3.60 13.32 -7.79
N PRO A 116 -2.36 13.23 -7.27
CA PRO A 116 -1.22 12.71 -8.04
C PRO A 116 -1.38 11.26 -8.51
N LEU A 117 -2.32 10.52 -7.92
CA LEU A 117 -2.63 9.14 -8.31
C LEU A 117 -3.70 9.07 -9.41
N GLY A 118 -4.29 10.21 -9.80
CA GLY A 118 -5.41 10.27 -10.73
C GLY A 118 -6.68 9.66 -10.15
N ASN A 119 -7.48 9.02 -11.00
CA ASN A 119 -8.75 8.35 -10.62
C ASN A 119 -8.54 6.95 -10.01
N LYS A 120 -7.38 6.69 -9.41
CA LYS A 120 -7.06 5.40 -8.79
C LYS A 120 -7.74 5.20 -7.45
#